data_AF-R9IEK5-F1
#
_entry.id   AF-R9IEK5-F1
#
_cell.length_a   1.000
_cell.length_b   1.000
_cell.length_c   1.000
_cell.angle_alpha   90.00
_cell.angle_beta   90.00
_cell.angle_gamma   90.00
#
_symmetry.space_group_name_H-M   'P 1'
#
loop_
_entity.id
_entity.type
_entity.pdbx_description
1 polymer ?
#
loop_
_entity_poly.entity_id
_entity_poly.type
_entity_poly.pdbx_seq_one_letter_code
_entity_poly.pdbx_strand_id
1 'polypeptide(L)'
;MNEKGSKCIGVCKADRHGRITKLQREFWGQGWIFKDWNAFQKHRDSPCYVPELSDIVYTGNDFMDLCDRQEEIAACLFCEVDCQSPTALRHEWEINREVCTCDQCGKMFLSYDVHQCPHCGCSITE
;
A
#
# COMPACT_ATOMS: atom_id res chain seq x y z
N MET A 1 2.16 -0.57 -21.77
CA MET A 1 2.77 -1.87 -21.39
C MET A 1 2.06 -2.33 -20.13
N ASN A 2 1.07 -3.20 -20.27
CA ASN A 2 0.14 -3.54 -19.19
C ASN A 2 0.33 -5.01 -18.79
N GLU A 3 1.22 -5.26 -17.84
CA GLU A 3 1.45 -6.60 -17.25
C GLU A 3 1.23 -6.60 -15.72
N LYS A 4 0.50 -5.63 -15.18
CA LYS A 4 0.35 -5.45 -13.71
C LYS A 4 -0.77 -6.28 -13.05
N GLY A 5 -1.41 -7.21 -13.77
CA GLY A 5 -2.59 -7.93 -13.27
C GLY A 5 -2.33 -9.20 -12.44
N SER A 6 -1.10 -9.74 -12.46
CA SER A 6 -0.82 -11.08 -11.90
C SER A 6 0.59 -11.25 -11.34
N LYS A 7 1.30 -10.16 -11.02
CA LYS A 7 2.68 -10.25 -10.54
C LYS A 7 2.70 -10.70 -9.07
N CYS A 8 3.49 -11.72 -8.78
CA CYS A 8 3.81 -12.18 -7.44
C CYS A 8 5.33 -12.24 -7.31
N ILE A 9 5.86 -11.72 -6.20
CA ILE A 9 7.27 -11.67 -5.83
C ILE A 9 7.41 -12.51 -4.57
N GLY A 10 8.19 -13.58 -4.64
CA GLY A 10 8.33 -14.54 -3.55
C GLY A 10 7.09 -15.41 -3.32
N VAL A 11 7.01 -16.01 -2.14
CA VAL A 11 5.94 -16.93 -1.74
C VAL A 11 5.57 -16.68 -0.28
N CYS A 12 4.28 -16.43 -0.02
CA CYS A 12 3.73 -16.44 1.33
C CYS A 12 2.52 -17.37 1.38
N LYS A 13 2.50 -18.31 2.33
CA LYS A 13 1.38 -19.23 2.54
C LYS A 13 0.96 -19.19 4.00
N ALA A 14 -0.34 -19.00 4.22
CA ALA A 14 -0.97 -19.13 5.53
C ALA A 14 -1.71 -20.47 5.65
N ASP A 15 -1.80 -21.01 6.87
CA ASP A 15 -2.72 -22.09 7.19
C ASP A 15 -4.16 -21.56 7.33
N ARG A 16 -5.12 -22.46 7.56
CA ARG A 16 -6.54 -22.12 7.79
C ARG A 16 -6.80 -21.23 9.02
N HIS A 17 -5.79 -21.04 9.88
CA HIS A 17 -5.85 -20.20 11.07
C HIS A 17 -5.10 -18.86 10.87
N GLY A 18 -4.67 -18.56 9.64
CA GLY A 18 -3.94 -17.33 9.31
C GLY A 18 -2.46 -17.36 9.71
N ARG A 19 -1.93 -18.48 10.19
CA ARG A 19 -0.51 -18.58 10.58
C ARG A 19 0.35 -18.86 9.36
N ILE A 20 1.43 -18.11 9.21
CA ILE A 20 2.34 -18.28 8.09
C ILE A 20 3.10 -19.60 8.22
N THR A 21 2.97 -20.44 7.20
CA THR A 21 3.62 -21.76 7.11
C THR A 21 4.81 -21.75 6.17
N LYS A 22 4.85 -20.81 5.23
CA LYS A 22 5.98 -20.60 4.32
C LYS A 22 6.08 -19.12 3.99
N LEU A 23 7.29 -18.58 4.12
CA LEU A 23 7.66 -17.26 3.66
C LEU A 23 8.98 -17.33 2.91
N GLN A 24 8.96 -16.91 1.66
CA GLN A 24 10.12 -16.72 0.81
C GLN A 24 9.99 -15.33 0.20
N ARG A 25 10.98 -14.50 0.45
CA ARG A 25 11.08 -13.15 -0.13
C ARG A 25 11.94 -13.21 -1.38
N GLU A 26 11.78 -12.23 -2.26
CA GLU A 26 12.56 -12.05 -3.48
C GLU A 26 12.84 -10.55 -3.71
N PHE A 27 13.79 -10.26 -4.58
CA PHE A 27 14.21 -8.90 -4.87
C PHE A 27 13.16 -8.14 -5.69
N TRP A 28 12.75 -6.97 -5.20
CA TRP A 28 11.87 -6.06 -5.92
C TRP A 28 12.10 -4.60 -5.49
N GLY A 29 12.25 -3.71 -6.47
CA GLY A 29 12.60 -2.31 -6.18
C GLY A 29 13.97 -2.23 -5.51
N GLN A 30 14.02 -1.68 -4.31
CA GLN A 30 15.23 -1.62 -3.49
C GLN A 30 15.32 -2.71 -2.40
N GLY A 31 14.27 -3.52 -2.20
CA GLY A 31 14.18 -4.44 -1.08
C GLY A 31 14.10 -5.92 -1.45
N TRP A 32 14.19 -6.75 -0.42
CA TRP A 32 13.96 -8.19 -0.47
C TRP A 32 12.64 -8.51 0.25
N ILE A 33 11.54 -8.67 -0.49
CA ILE A 33 10.16 -8.66 0.05
C ILE A 33 9.31 -9.83 -0.45
N PHE A 34 8.14 -10.04 0.15
CA PHE A 34 7.03 -10.76 -0.50
C PHE A 34 5.99 -9.76 -0.98
N LYS A 35 5.44 -9.95 -2.18
CA LYS A 35 4.40 -9.07 -2.74
C LYS A 35 3.52 -9.77 -3.76
N ASP A 36 2.19 -9.71 -3.59
CA ASP A 36 1.24 -10.36 -4.49
C ASP A 36 0.10 -9.41 -4.89
N TRP A 37 0.09 -9.00 -6.16
CA TRP A 37 -0.93 -8.09 -6.70
C TRP A 37 -2.32 -8.74 -6.78
N ASN A 38 -2.39 -10.05 -7.07
CA ASN A 38 -3.67 -10.73 -7.17
C ASN A 38 -4.32 -10.88 -5.79
N ALA A 39 -3.52 -11.15 -4.76
CA ALA A 39 -3.99 -11.13 -3.37
C ALA A 39 -4.50 -9.72 -2.99
N PHE A 40 -3.71 -8.67 -3.25
CA PHE A 40 -4.11 -7.29 -2.97
C PHE A 40 -5.42 -6.91 -3.67
N GLN A 41 -5.60 -7.26 -4.95
CA GLN A 41 -6.76 -6.82 -5.74
C GLN A 41 -8.01 -7.67 -5.52
N LYS A 42 -7.87 -9.01 -5.46
CA LYS A 42 -9.00 -9.95 -5.55
C LYS A 42 -9.24 -10.77 -4.29
N HIS A 43 -8.23 -10.88 -3.42
CA HIS A 43 -8.31 -11.69 -2.20
C HIS A 43 -7.80 -10.88 -1.01
N ARG A 44 -8.49 -9.77 -0.68
CA ARG A 44 -8.02 -8.76 0.27
C ARG A 44 -7.76 -9.27 1.68
N ASP A 45 -8.28 -10.44 2.07
CA ASP A 45 -7.99 -11.11 3.34
C ASP A 45 -6.74 -12.00 3.31
N SER A 46 -6.20 -12.25 2.11
CA SER A 46 -4.99 -13.05 1.93
C SER A 46 -3.73 -12.19 2.10
N PRO A 47 -2.62 -12.76 2.58
CA PRO A 47 -1.31 -12.12 2.58
C PRO A 47 -0.97 -11.56 1.21
N CYS A 48 -0.68 -10.26 1.12
CA CYS A 48 -0.28 -9.61 -0.12
C CYS A 48 1.06 -8.89 -0.02
N TYR A 49 1.60 -8.67 1.19
CA TYR A 49 2.90 -8.03 1.37
C TYR A 49 3.58 -8.46 2.67
N VAL A 50 4.89 -8.67 2.62
CA VAL A 50 5.75 -8.80 3.81
C VAL A 50 7.04 -8.00 3.56
N PRO A 51 7.38 -7.03 4.42
CA PRO A 51 8.57 -6.20 4.26
C PRO A 51 9.85 -6.99 4.51
N GLU A 52 11.00 -6.38 4.21
CA GLU A 52 12.30 -7.05 4.25
C GLU A 52 12.74 -7.38 5.68
N LEU A 53 12.65 -6.40 6.58
CA LEU A 53 13.22 -6.46 7.92
C LEU A 53 12.23 -6.92 9.00
N SER A 54 11.01 -7.33 8.63
CA SER A 54 10.03 -7.86 9.58
C SER A 54 9.17 -8.95 8.97
N ASP A 55 8.70 -9.89 9.80
CA ASP A 55 7.76 -10.94 9.42
C ASP A 55 6.28 -10.52 9.59
N ILE A 56 6.00 -9.23 9.78
CA ILE A 56 4.62 -8.73 9.82
C ILE A 56 3.99 -8.94 8.45
N VAL A 57 2.85 -9.61 8.42
CA VAL A 57 2.12 -9.89 7.19
C VAL A 57 0.99 -8.90 7.01
N TYR A 58 0.98 -8.27 5.84
CA TYR A 58 -0.05 -7.33 5.44
C TYR A 58 -0.95 -7.97 4.38
N THR A 59 -2.23 -7.69 4.51
CA THR A 59 -3.32 -8.08 3.62
C THR A 59 -3.81 -6.86 2.85
N GLY A 60 -4.59 -7.08 1.79
CA GLY A 60 -5.18 -5.97 1.03
C GLY A 60 -6.06 -5.07 1.90
N ASN A 61 -6.74 -5.63 2.90
CA ASN A 61 -7.53 -4.84 3.85
C ASN A 61 -6.67 -3.93 4.73
N ASP A 62 -5.48 -4.35 5.13
CA ASP A 62 -4.57 -3.49 5.90
C ASP A 62 -4.16 -2.25 5.10
N PHE A 63 -3.88 -2.40 3.80
CA PHE A 63 -3.60 -1.26 2.91
C PHE A 63 -4.81 -0.35 2.73
N MET A 64 -6.01 -0.92 2.63
CA MET A 64 -7.25 -0.16 2.55
C MET A 64 -7.50 0.65 3.82
N ASP A 65 -7.26 0.07 4.98
CA ASP A 65 -7.49 0.72 6.27
C ASP A 65 -6.45 1.81 6.54
N LEU A 66 -5.20 1.62 6.09
CA LEU A 66 -4.16 2.66 6.09
C LEU A 66 -4.48 3.86 5.18
N CYS A 67 -5.38 3.69 4.21
CA CYS A 67 -5.68 4.70 3.19
C CYS A 67 -7.15 5.17 3.24
N ASP A 68 -7.79 5.11 4.41
CA ASP A 68 -9.19 5.51 4.62
C ASP A 68 -10.15 4.91 3.58
N ARG A 69 -9.92 3.65 3.23
CA ARG A 69 -10.68 2.88 2.24
C ARG A 69 -10.68 3.48 0.82
N GLN A 70 -9.76 4.40 0.51
CA GLN A 70 -9.60 5.00 -0.82
C GLN A 70 -8.73 4.10 -1.69
N GLU A 71 -9.38 3.35 -2.59
CA GLU A 71 -8.75 2.31 -3.41
C GLU A 71 -7.58 2.84 -4.25
N GLU A 72 -7.69 4.05 -4.79
CA GLU A 72 -6.63 4.65 -5.62
C GLU A 72 -5.36 4.92 -4.79
N ILE A 73 -5.51 5.48 -3.58
CA ILE A 73 -4.38 5.76 -2.69
C ILE A 73 -3.77 4.45 -2.18
N ALA A 74 -4.60 3.47 -1.80
CA ALA A 74 -4.13 2.15 -1.40
C ALA A 74 -3.37 1.43 -2.51
N ALA A 75 -3.85 1.55 -3.76
CA ALA A 75 -3.18 0.98 -4.92
C ALA A 75 -1.83 1.66 -5.20
N CYS A 76 -1.73 2.99 -5.03
CA CYS A 76 -0.45 3.69 -5.11
C CYS A 76 0.51 3.22 -4.02
N LEU A 77 0.04 3.15 -2.75
CA LEU A 77 0.87 2.75 -1.62
C LEU A 77 1.40 1.34 -1.81
N PHE A 78 0.51 0.42 -2.20
CA PHE A 78 0.89 -0.94 -2.55
C PHE A 78 1.84 -0.96 -3.75
N CYS A 79 1.66 -0.12 -4.76
CA CYS A 79 2.57 -0.11 -5.91
C CYS A 79 3.97 0.39 -5.57
N GLU A 80 4.13 1.32 -4.63
CA GLU A 80 5.41 1.97 -4.32
C GLU A 80 6.22 1.29 -3.21
N VAL A 81 5.55 0.67 -2.23
CA VAL A 81 6.26 0.05 -1.08
C VAL A 81 7.20 -1.07 -1.50
N ASP A 82 8.50 -0.94 -1.20
CA ASP A 82 9.55 -1.78 -1.78
C ASP A 82 10.49 -2.47 -0.80
N CYS A 83 10.63 -1.94 0.42
CA CYS A 83 11.47 -2.56 1.46
C CYS A 83 10.87 -2.39 2.88
N GLN A 84 10.29 -1.22 3.13
CA GLN A 84 9.74 -0.78 4.41
C GLN A 84 8.32 -1.29 4.67
N SER A 85 7.80 -1.09 5.88
CA SER A 85 6.38 -1.36 6.15
C SER A 85 5.48 -0.37 5.39
N PRO A 86 4.24 -0.75 5.02
CA PRO A 86 3.29 0.17 4.38
C PRO A 86 3.00 1.41 5.23
N THR A 87 2.97 1.27 6.55
CA THR A 87 2.81 2.38 7.50
C THR A 87 3.99 3.35 7.45
N ALA A 88 5.21 2.84 7.31
CA ALA A 88 6.41 3.68 7.21
C ALA A 88 6.41 4.50 5.92
N LEU A 89 6.16 3.87 4.77
CA LEU A 89 6.05 4.61 3.50
C LEU A 89 4.91 5.63 3.53
N ARG A 90 3.76 5.26 4.11
CA ARG A 90 2.63 6.16 4.28
C ARG A 90 3.01 7.42 5.08
N HIS A 91 3.77 7.24 6.15
CA HIS A 91 4.26 8.35 6.97
C HIS A 91 5.31 9.19 6.25
N GLU A 92 6.18 8.58 5.44
CA GLU A 92 7.13 9.29 4.58
C GLU A 92 6.40 10.20 3.60
N TRP A 93 5.35 9.71 2.92
CA TRP A 93 4.51 10.52 2.04
C TRP A 93 3.89 11.73 2.76
N GLU A 94 3.45 11.55 4.01
CA GLU A 94 2.86 12.64 4.82
C GLU A 94 3.90 13.70 5.19
N ILE A 95 5.09 13.29 5.65
CA ILE A 95 6.20 14.21 5.97
C ILE A 95 6.65 14.97 4.73
N ASN A 96 6.78 14.28 3.59
CA ASN A 96 7.24 14.86 2.35
C ASN A 96 6.16 15.68 1.63
N ARG A 97 4.94 15.76 2.19
CA ARG A 97 3.78 16.41 1.57
C ARG A 97 3.49 15.86 0.16
N GLU A 98 3.67 14.56 -0.02
CA GLU A 98 3.30 13.82 -1.24
C GLU A 98 1.84 13.33 -1.18
N VAL A 99 1.29 13.29 0.03
CA VAL A 99 -0.11 13.01 0.29
C VAL A 99 -0.65 13.92 1.37
N CYS A 100 -1.88 14.37 1.20
CA CYS A 100 -2.57 15.21 2.17
C CYS A 100 -3.99 14.70 2.40
N THR A 101 -4.55 15.02 3.56
CA THR A 101 -5.97 14.81 3.88
C THR A 101 -6.66 16.16 3.88
N CYS A 102 -7.76 16.27 3.15
CA CYS A 102 -8.52 17.50 3.07
C CYS A 102 -9.34 17.72 4.35
N ASP A 103 -9.13 18.83 5.06
CA ASP A 103 -9.87 19.15 6.29
C ASP A 103 -11.38 19.34 6.07
N GLN A 104 -11.82 19.63 4.84
CA GLN A 104 -13.23 19.87 4.54
C GLN A 104 -14.01 18.59 4.23
N CYS A 105 -13.42 17.66 3.48
CA CYS A 105 -14.11 16.44 3.06
C CYS A 105 -13.53 15.14 3.65
N GLY A 106 -12.42 15.23 4.40
CA GLY A 106 -11.74 14.10 5.02
C GLY A 106 -11.04 13.16 4.03
N LYS A 107 -11.10 13.44 2.72
CA LYS A 107 -10.49 12.57 1.70
C LYS A 107 -9.00 12.84 1.55
N MET A 108 -8.28 11.76 1.26
CA MET A 108 -6.86 11.80 0.98
C MET A 108 -6.66 12.04 -0.51
N PHE A 109 -5.57 12.68 -0.86
CA PHE A 109 -5.18 12.88 -2.25
C PHE A 109 -3.67 13.03 -2.34
N LEU A 110 -3.11 12.55 -3.44
CA LEU A 110 -1.71 12.80 -3.77
C LEU A 110 -1.55 14.30 -4.09
N SER A 111 -0.64 14.97 -3.39
CA SER A 111 -0.52 16.44 -3.38
C SER A 111 0.46 16.99 -4.41
N TYR A 112 0.98 16.15 -5.31
CA TYR A 112 1.85 16.57 -6.41
C TYR A 112 1.16 17.62 -7.31
N ASP A 113 1.65 18.87 -7.27
CA ASP A 113 1.15 20.01 -8.06
C ASP A 113 -0.35 20.33 -7.85
N VAL A 114 -0.87 20.07 -6.65
CA VAL A 114 -2.29 20.32 -6.31
C VAL A 114 -2.43 21.51 -5.35
N HIS A 115 -3.16 22.55 -5.75
CA HIS A 115 -3.48 23.72 -4.91
C HIS A 115 -4.91 23.70 -4.33
N GLN A 116 -5.75 22.78 -4.78
CA GLN A 116 -7.14 22.61 -4.34
C GLN A 116 -7.46 21.13 -4.19
N CYS A 117 -8.25 20.76 -3.17
CA CYS A 117 -8.67 19.38 -2.98
C CYS A 117 -9.37 18.86 -4.25
N PRO A 118 -8.89 17.76 -4.87
CA PRO A 118 -9.45 17.27 -6.14
C PRO A 118 -10.86 16.70 -5.97
N HIS A 119 -11.28 16.45 -4.73
CA HIS A 119 -12.59 15.86 -4.43
C HIS A 119 -13.69 16.90 -4.16
N CYS A 120 -13.34 18.05 -3.57
CA CYS A 120 -14.33 19.07 -3.17
C CYS A 120 -13.99 20.51 -3.59
N GLY A 121 -12.82 20.75 -4.18
CA GLY A 121 -12.40 22.05 -4.73
C GLY A 121 -11.98 23.10 -3.70
N CYS A 122 -11.93 22.77 -2.39
CA CYS A 122 -11.47 23.74 -1.40
C CYS A 122 -9.96 23.97 -1.54
N SER A 123 -9.51 25.19 -1.29
CA SER A 123 -8.08 25.49 -1.21
C SER A 123 -7.42 24.68 -0.09
N ILE A 124 -6.24 24.17 -0.36
CA ILE A 124 -5.43 23.48 0.65
C ILE A 124 -4.70 24.59 1.41
N THR A 125 -4.97 24.74 2.70
CA THR A 125 -4.25 25.69 3.56
C THR A 125 -2.87 25.14 3.85
N GLU A 126 -1.83 25.92 3.52
CA GLU A 126 -0.40 25.58 3.69
C GLU A 126 0.06 25.50 5.15
#